data_AF-A0A5M3PKD7-F1
#
_entry.id   AF-A0A5M3PKD7-F1
#
_cell.length_a   1.000
_cell.length_b   1.000
_cell.length_c   1.000
_cell.angle_alpha   90.00
_cell.angle_beta   90.00
_cell.angle_gamma   90.00
#
_symmetry.space_group_name_H-M   'P 1'
#
loop_
_entity.id
_entity.type
_entity.pdbx_description
1 polymer ?
#
loop_
_entity_poly.entity_id
_entity_poly.type
_entity_poly.pdbx_seq_one_letter_code
_entity_poly.pdbx_strand_id
1 'polypeptide(L)'
;MRHITGLISGILWDRVEDRGPRFVVHEWHGDHLKRWRITAGDSTPTVLEDQPTSGDVLLREPEFQVRAAMLDHGTPVLAFALEPFGKLQVRNDRLRAEGLKPGPWLHDLKMAVLRQRPDKLISPDARCTYRAEDLARNLLIQAPGEKIAYGTDFADTPDNIGKMTNLAQGAHTLFCEASFMAVDEDQARRTHHLTTRACADIANAANVRQLIAFHFSHRYERKRDDVYRELAGFTDCLVIPD
;
A
#
# COMPACT_ATOMS: atom_id res chain seq x y z
N MET A 1 -17.46 -9.59 7.53
CA MET A 1 -18.24 -8.55 8.29
C MET A 1 -18.42 -8.76 9.82
N ARG A 2 -18.83 -9.94 10.31
CA ARG A 2 -19.21 -10.16 11.75
C ARG A 2 -18.17 -9.66 12.78
N HIS A 3 -16.88 -9.92 12.55
CA HIS A 3 -15.80 -9.54 13.48
C HIS A 3 -15.65 -8.03 13.63
N ILE A 4 -15.74 -7.27 12.54
CA ILE A 4 -15.58 -5.82 12.57
C ILE A 4 -16.76 -5.16 13.28
N THR A 5 -18.00 -5.63 13.02
CA THR A 5 -19.17 -5.16 13.78
C THR A 5 -18.98 -5.42 15.28
N GLY A 6 -18.54 -6.62 15.66
CA GLY A 6 -18.27 -6.96 17.06
C GLY A 6 -17.23 -6.03 17.71
N LEU A 7 -16.13 -5.73 16.99
CA LEU A 7 -15.09 -4.80 17.46
C LEU A 7 -15.65 -3.39 17.71
N ILE A 8 -16.40 -2.85 16.73
CA ILE A 8 -16.97 -1.50 16.83
C ILE A 8 -18.03 -1.44 17.94
N SER A 9 -18.84 -2.49 18.10
CA SER A 9 -19.85 -2.59 19.17
C SER A 9 -19.24 -2.82 20.56
N GLY A 10 -17.96 -3.21 20.65
CA GLY A 10 -17.25 -3.36 21.93
C GLY A 10 -16.84 -2.04 22.59
N ILE A 11 -16.99 -0.92 21.89
CA ILE A 11 -16.66 0.43 22.36
C ILE A 11 -17.95 1.19 22.66
N LEU A 12 -18.01 1.85 23.81
CA LEU A 12 -19.09 2.79 24.13
C LEU A 12 -18.86 4.11 23.39
N TRP A 13 -19.75 4.44 22.45
CA TRP A 13 -19.69 5.65 21.63
C TRP A 13 -20.60 6.77 22.18
N ASP A 14 -20.50 7.08 23.47
CA ASP A 14 -21.40 8.00 24.19
C ASP A 14 -21.12 9.50 23.94
N ARG A 15 -20.00 9.86 23.30
CA ARG A 15 -19.57 11.25 23.11
C ARG A 15 -19.36 11.68 21.66
N VAL A 16 -19.79 10.87 20.70
CA VAL A 16 -19.58 11.17 19.28
C VAL A 16 -20.78 11.81 18.60
N GLU A 17 -21.99 11.66 19.15
CA GLU A 17 -23.23 12.18 18.57
C GLU A 17 -23.30 11.87 17.05
N ASP A 18 -23.62 12.86 16.22
CA ASP A 18 -23.65 12.76 14.75
C ASP A 18 -22.26 12.86 14.08
N ARG A 19 -21.22 13.11 14.88
CA ARG A 19 -19.81 13.24 14.46
C ARG A 19 -19.02 11.94 14.58
N GLY A 20 -19.70 10.82 14.80
CA GLY A 20 -19.10 9.48 14.81
C GLY A 20 -18.27 9.20 13.55
N PRO A 21 -17.04 8.66 13.68
CA PRO A 21 -16.27 8.26 12.51
C PRO A 21 -17.03 7.24 11.66
N ARG A 22 -16.88 7.38 10.35
CA ARG A 22 -17.52 6.53 9.35
C ARG A 22 -16.46 5.76 8.59
N PHE A 23 -16.63 4.45 8.55
CA PHE A 23 -15.72 3.54 7.86
C PHE A 23 -16.47 2.88 6.71
N VAL A 24 -15.81 2.77 5.55
CA VAL A 24 -16.26 1.89 4.48
C VAL A 24 -15.36 0.66 4.48
N VAL A 25 -15.94 -0.46 4.87
CA VAL A 25 -15.26 -1.75 4.97
C VAL A 25 -15.48 -2.52 3.69
N HIS A 26 -14.40 -3.08 3.16
CA HIS A 26 -14.39 -3.90 1.96
C HIS A 26 -13.96 -5.33 2.31
N GLU A 27 -14.69 -6.32 1.82
CA GLU A 27 -14.32 -7.73 1.87
C GLU A 27 -14.14 -8.22 0.44
N TRP A 28 -12.96 -8.76 0.12
CA TRP A 28 -12.63 -9.16 -1.24
C TRP A 28 -12.97 -10.63 -1.48
N HIS A 29 -13.77 -10.88 -2.51
CA HIS A 29 -14.23 -12.21 -2.91
C HIS A 29 -13.64 -12.67 -4.27
N GLY A 30 -12.53 -12.05 -4.71
CA GLY A 30 -11.83 -12.37 -5.95
C GLY A 30 -12.24 -11.49 -7.12
N ASP A 31 -13.50 -11.54 -7.53
CA ASP A 31 -14.04 -10.78 -8.67
C ASP A 31 -14.86 -9.54 -8.25
N HIS A 32 -15.17 -9.40 -6.95
CA HIS A 32 -15.85 -8.23 -6.40
C HIS A 32 -15.46 -7.96 -4.94
N LEU A 33 -15.71 -6.73 -4.52
CA LEU A 33 -15.69 -6.27 -3.14
C LEU A 33 -17.12 -6.17 -2.63
N LYS A 34 -17.41 -6.87 -1.54
CA LYS A 34 -18.58 -6.58 -0.72
C LYS A 34 -18.29 -5.40 0.17
N ARG A 35 -19.25 -4.50 0.31
CA ARG A 35 -19.03 -3.20 0.95
C ARG A 35 -20.06 -2.92 2.03
N TRP A 36 -19.59 -2.39 3.15
CA TRP A 36 -20.43 -1.92 4.25
C TRP A 36 -19.96 -0.57 4.74
N ARG A 37 -20.90 0.30 5.09
CA ARG A 37 -20.64 1.49 5.88
C ARG A 37 -20.92 1.19 7.35
N ILE A 38 -19.97 1.51 8.21
CA ILE A 38 -20.13 1.49 9.66
C ILE A 38 -19.96 2.91 10.16
N THR A 39 -20.94 3.40 10.92
CA THR A 39 -20.77 4.62 11.72
C THR A 39 -20.61 4.21 13.16
N ALA A 40 -19.60 4.77 13.83
CA ALA A 40 -19.49 4.64 15.28
C ALA A 40 -20.79 5.12 15.98
N GLY A 41 -21.32 4.30 16.88
CA GLY A 41 -22.60 4.56 17.57
C GLY A 41 -23.83 3.93 16.90
N ASP A 42 -23.74 3.55 15.62
CA ASP A 42 -24.83 2.81 14.96
C ASP A 42 -24.86 1.35 15.41
N SER A 43 -26.06 0.79 15.56
CA SER A 43 -26.25 -0.61 15.98
C SER A 43 -26.04 -1.61 14.83
N THR A 44 -26.19 -1.18 13.58
CA THR A 44 -26.08 -2.05 12.41
C THR A 44 -25.26 -1.41 11.28
N PRO A 45 -24.39 -2.18 10.61
CA PRO A 45 -23.74 -1.73 9.39
C PRO A 45 -24.76 -1.52 8.26
N THR A 46 -24.56 -0.48 7.45
CA THR A 46 -25.31 -0.28 6.21
C THR A 46 -24.62 -1.03 5.08
N VAL A 47 -25.34 -1.95 4.42
CA VAL A 47 -24.85 -2.62 3.20
C VAL A 47 -24.76 -1.58 2.07
N LEU A 48 -23.65 -1.57 1.35
CA LEU A 48 -23.48 -0.77 0.14
C LEU A 48 -23.51 -1.70 -1.08
N GLU A 49 -23.67 -1.13 -2.27
CA GLU A 49 -23.59 -1.90 -3.51
C GLU A 49 -22.23 -2.61 -3.62
N ASP A 50 -22.18 -3.82 -4.14
CA ASP A 50 -20.92 -4.51 -4.40
C ASP A 50 -20.13 -3.78 -5.50
N GLN A 51 -18.80 -3.87 -5.46
CA GLN A 51 -17.94 -3.25 -6.45
C GLN A 51 -17.12 -4.32 -7.19
N PRO A 52 -17.27 -4.46 -8.51
CA PRO A 52 -16.43 -5.36 -9.29
C PRO A 52 -14.94 -5.01 -9.14
N THR A 53 -14.07 -6.03 -9.07
CA THR A 53 -12.62 -5.87 -9.12
C THR A 53 -12.08 -6.35 -10.45
N SER A 54 -11.07 -5.64 -10.98
CA SER A 54 -10.36 -6.08 -12.18
C SER A 54 -9.15 -6.92 -11.75
N GLY A 55 -9.39 -8.22 -11.56
CA GLY A 55 -8.37 -9.14 -11.04
C GLY A 55 -7.92 -8.75 -9.64
N ASP A 56 -6.64 -8.44 -9.50
CA ASP A 56 -6.00 -8.13 -8.21
C ASP A 56 -6.04 -6.65 -7.81
N VAL A 57 -6.64 -5.77 -8.62
CA VAL A 57 -6.77 -4.33 -8.31
C VAL A 57 -8.02 -4.08 -7.48
N LEU A 58 -7.84 -3.66 -6.22
CA LEU A 58 -8.93 -3.37 -5.29
C LEU A 58 -9.36 -1.90 -5.31
N LEU A 59 -8.42 -0.99 -5.55
CA LEU A 59 -8.67 0.44 -5.63
C LEU A 59 -7.83 1.05 -6.75
N ARG A 60 -8.44 1.92 -7.54
CA ARG A 60 -7.74 2.70 -8.55
C ARG A 60 -8.14 4.16 -8.40
N GLU A 61 -7.17 4.97 -8.00
CA GLU A 61 -7.26 6.42 -7.89
C GLU A 61 -6.51 7.07 -9.07
N PRO A 62 -6.65 8.39 -9.31
CA PRO A 62 -5.89 9.07 -10.35
C PRO A 62 -4.37 9.01 -10.15
N GLU A 63 -3.89 8.93 -8.91
CA GLU A 63 -2.46 9.04 -8.58
C GLU A 63 -1.80 7.68 -8.30
N PHE A 64 -2.60 6.67 -7.93
CA PHE A 64 -2.10 5.36 -7.53
C PHE A 64 -3.17 4.28 -7.69
N GLN A 65 -2.74 3.03 -7.57
CA GLN A 65 -3.64 1.89 -7.35
C GLN A 65 -3.22 1.09 -6.13
N VAL A 66 -4.17 0.33 -5.58
CA VAL A 66 -3.92 -0.68 -4.56
C VAL A 66 -4.27 -2.04 -5.14
N ARG A 67 -3.28 -2.92 -5.17
CA ARG A 67 -3.44 -4.33 -5.53
C ARG A 67 -3.37 -5.22 -4.30
N ALA A 68 -3.95 -6.40 -4.37
CA ALA A 68 -3.88 -7.37 -3.30
C ALA A 68 -3.65 -8.80 -3.80
N ALA A 69 -3.06 -9.63 -2.96
CA ALA A 69 -3.00 -11.07 -3.17
C ALA A 69 -3.58 -11.79 -1.95
N MET A 70 -4.35 -12.85 -2.20
CA MET A 70 -4.84 -13.74 -1.15
C MET A 70 -3.79 -14.81 -0.86
N LEU A 71 -3.19 -14.73 0.32
CA LEU A 71 -2.23 -15.67 0.88
C LEU A 71 -2.92 -16.61 1.88
N ASP A 72 -2.25 -17.70 2.21
CA ASP A 72 -2.70 -18.69 3.19
C ASP A 72 -1.86 -18.70 4.46
N HIS A 73 -2.51 -18.61 5.61
CA HIS A 73 -1.93 -18.74 6.96
C HIS A 73 -2.57 -19.90 7.74
N GLY A 74 -3.15 -20.88 7.04
CA GLY A 74 -4.23 -21.75 7.59
C GLY A 74 -5.60 -21.04 7.64
N THR A 75 -5.62 -19.74 7.32
CA THR A 75 -6.80 -18.92 7.04
C THR A 75 -6.42 -17.95 5.91
N PRO A 76 -7.38 -17.45 5.10
CA PRO A 76 -7.09 -16.44 4.10
C PRO A 76 -6.57 -15.13 4.73
N VAL A 77 -5.47 -14.61 4.20
CA VAL A 77 -4.85 -13.33 4.60
C VAL A 77 -4.55 -12.50 3.35
N LEU A 78 -4.71 -11.18 3.44
CA LEU A 78 -4.42 -10.27 2.34
C LEU A 78 -3.04 -9.64 2.48
N ALA A 79 -2.23 -9.78 1.43
CA ALA A 79 -1.09 -8.91 1.17
C ALA A 79 -1.51 -7.77 0.24
N PHE A 80 -0.84 -6.62 0.36
CA PHE A 80 -1.18 -5.42 -0.41
C PHE A 80 0.04 -4.84 -1.12
N ALA A 81 -0.19 -4.22 -2.28
CA ALA A 81 0.76 -3.33 -2.94
C ALA A 81 0.11 -1.97 -3.22
N LEU A 82 0.70 -0.91 -2.69
CA LEU A 82 0.40 0.46 -3.07
C LEU A 82 1.34 0.86 -4.22
N GLU A 83 0.76 1.17 -5.38
CA GLU A 83 1.48 1.45 -6.62
C GLU A 83 1.14 2.85 -7.13
N PRO A 84 1.92 3.88 -6.77
CA PRO A 84 1.80 5.20 -7.38
C PRO A 84 2.15 5.14 -8.87
N PHE A 85 1.37 5.78 -9.75
CA PHE A 85 1.67 5.86 -11.19
C PHE A 85 2.84 6.81 -11.51
N GLY A 86 3.31 7.55 -10.50
CA GLY A 86 4.40 8.50 -10.61
C GLY A 86 4.21 9.67 -9.67
N LYS A 87 5.25 10.51 -9.57
CA LYS A 87 5.18 11.80 -8.88
C LYS A 87 5.31 12.90 -9.93
N LEU A 88 4.29 13.76 -10.03
CA LEU A 88 4.40 14.99 -10.82
C LEU A 88 5.16 16.05 -10.02
N GLN A 89 6.38 16.34 -10.44
CA GLN A 89 7.23 17.36 -9.84
C GLN A 89 7.15 18.65 -10.66
N VAL A 90 7.23 19.79 -9.96
CA VAL A 90 7.22 21.11 -10.59
C VAL A 90 8.65 21.53 -10.90
N ARG A 91 8.88 21.94 -12.15
CA ARG A 91 10.13 22.51 -12.64
C ARG A 91 10.26 23.96 -12.17
N ASN A 92 10.79 24.15 -10.97
CA ASN A 92 10.91 25.47 -10.33
C ASN A 92 11.78 26.46 -11.12
N ASP A 93 12.72 25.97 -11.93
CA ASP A 93 13.47 26.76 -12.91
C ASP A 93 12.55 27.33 -13.99
N ARG A 94 11.70 26.48 -14.59
CA ARG A 94 10.74 26.88 -15.63
C ARG A 94 9.65 27.78 -15.09
N LEU A 95 9.13 27.48 -13.90
CA LEU A 95 8.14 28.31 -13.24
C LEU A 95 8.64 29.75 -13.08
N ARG A 96 9.90 29.92 -12.67
CA ARG A 96 10.55 31.23 -12.55
C ARG A 96 10.81 31.90 -13.90
N ALA A 97 11.25 31.14 -14.91
CA ALA A 97 11.48 31.66 -16.26
C ALA A 97 10.20 32.20 -16.90
N GLU A 98 9.05 31.59 -16.62
CA GLU A 98 7.72 32.03 -17.07
C GLU A 98 7.13 33.17 -16.20
N GLY A 99 7.85 33.62 -15.17
CA GLY A 99 7.37 34.66 -14.25
C GLY A 99 6.19 34.24 -13.35
N LEU A 100 5.89 32.94 -13.29
CA LEU A 100 4.77 32.39 -12.51
C LEU A 100 5.18 32.14 -11.06
N LYS A 101 4.26 32.42 -10.14
CA LYS A 101 4.43 32.13 -8.71
C LYS A 101 3.79 30.78 -8.35
N PRO A 102 4.42 29.99 -7.46
CA PRO A 102 3.79 28.78 -6.94
C PRO A 102 2.47 29.11 -6.23
N GLY A 103 1.46 28.27 -6.39
CA GLY A 103 0.17 28.44 -5.73
C GLY A 103 -0.76 27.24 -5.90
N PRO A 104 -1.99 27.31 -5.35
CA PRO A 104 -2.97 26.22 -5.39
C PRO A 104 -3.28 25.69 -6.79
N TRP A 105 -3.18 26.54 -7.82
CA TRP A 105 -3.36 26.17 -9.22
C TRP A 105 -2.42 25.05 -9.70
N LEU A 106 -1.25 24.88 -9.07
CA LEU A 106 -0.34 23.76 -9.37
C LEU A 106 -0.95 22.41 -9.00
N HIS A 107 -1.73 22.35 -7.91
CA HIS A 107 -2.49 21.15 -7.56
C HIS A 107 -3.56 20.87 -8.61
N ASP A 108 -4.30 21.90 -9.04
CA ASP A 108 -5.28 21.78 -10.11
C ASP A 108 -4.68 21.29 -11.43
N LEU A 109 -3.49 21.78 -11.76
CA LEU A 109 -2.71 21.35 -12.93
C LEU A 109 -2.34 19.86 -12.82
N LYS A 110 -1.76 19.44 -11.69
CA LYS A 110 -1.40 18.03 -11.46
C LYS A 110 -2.63 17.13 -11.54
N MET A 111 -3.75 17.55 -10.94
CA MET A 111 -5.03 16.83 -10.99
C MET A 111 -5.61 16.76 -12.40
N ALA A 112 -5.44 17.80 -13.22
CA ALA A 112 -5.85 17.78 -14.62
C ALA A 112 -5.07 16.71 -15.40
N VAL A 113 -3.74 16.65 -15.20
CA VAL A 113 -2.88 15.66 -15.85
C VAL A 113 -3.24 14.24 -15.40
N LEU A 114 -3.33 14.00 -14.09
CA LEU A 114 -3.60 12.66 -13.54
C LEU A 114 -4.99 12.13 -13.90
N ARG A 115 -5.98 13.02 -14.06
CA ARG A 115 -7.33 12.67 -14.54
C ARG A 115 -7.47 12.70 -16.07
N GLN A 116 -6.39 12.86 -16.81
CA GLN A 116 -6.37 12.91 -18.27
C GLN A 116 -7.34 13.97 -18.84
N ARG A 117 -7.33 15.18 -18.28
CA ARG A 117 -8.13 16.34 -18.72
C ARG A 117 -7.22 17.41 -19.34
N PRO A 118 -6.66 17.20 -20.55
CA PRO A 118 -5.69 18.10 -21.16
C PRO A 118 -6.26 19.52 -21.42
N ASP A 119 -7.55 19.59 -21.73
CA ASP A 119 -8.27 20.85 -22.04
C ASP A 119 -8.75 21.61 -20.81
N LYS A 120 -8.55 21.10 -19.59
CA LYS A 120 -8.93 21.83 -18.37
C LYS A 120 -8.19 23.15 -18.35
N LEU A 121 -8.93 24.23 -18.22
CA LEU A 121 -8.39 25.56 -18.09
C LEU A 121 -7.85 25.77 -16.67
N ILE A 122 -6.61 26.26 -16.60
CA ILE A 122 -5.88 26.55 -15.36
C ILE A 122 -5.46 28.01 -15.41
N SER A 123 -5.69 28.73 -14.32
CA SER A 123 -5.31 30.15 -14.19
C SER A 123 -4.24 30.29 -13.11
N PRO A 124 -2.94 30.34 -13.49
CA PRO A 124 -1.84 30.57 -12.56
C PRO A 124 -1.92 31.92 -11.84
N ASP A 125 -2.58 32.90 -12.48
CA ASP A 125 -2.85 34.23 -11.95
C ASP A 125 -4.22 34.75 -12.43
N ALA A 126 -4.58 35.98 -12.05
CA ALA A 126 -5.86 36.60 -12.41
C ALA A 126 -5.93 37.11 -13.86
N ARG A 127 -4.84 37.03 -14.64
CA ARG A 127 -4.73 37.67 -15.95
C ARG A 127 -4.79 36.65 -17.08
N CYS A 128 -4.25 35.46 -16.86
CA CYS A 128 -4.09 34.48 -17.91
C CYS A 128 -4.63 33.10 -17.51
N THR A 129 -5.19 32.42 -18.51
CA THR A 129 -5.74 31.07 -18.40
C THR A 129 -5.14 30.24 -19.52
N TYR A 130 -4.67 29.05 -19.19
CA TYR A 130 -3.98 28.14 -20.11
C TYR A 130 -4.63 26.77 -20.07
N ARG A 131 -4.52 25.99 -21.15
CA ARG A 131 -4.86 24.56 -21.09
C ARG A 131 -3.86 23.85 -20.19
N ALA A 132 -4.34 22.87 -19.44
CA ALA A 132 -3.53 22.10 -18.52
C ALA A 132 -2.37 21.40 -19.23
N GLU A 133 -2.58 20.88 -20.44
CA GLU A 133 -1.54 20.22 -21.24
C GLU A 133 -0.34 21.14 -21.54
N ASP A 134 -0.61 22.40 -21.91
CA ASP A 134 0.42 23.36 -22.28
C ASP A 134 1.29 23.74 -21.08
N LEU A 135 0.66 23.98 -19.93
CA LEU A 135 1.38 24.20 -18.67
C LEU A 135 2.13 22.95 -18.22
N ALA A 136 1.52 21.77 -18.28
CA ALA A 136 2.11 20.53 -17.81
C ALA A 136 3.38 20.19 -18.59
N ARG A 137 3.34 20.31 -19.92
CA ARG A 137 4.47 20.03 -20.81
C ARG A 137 5.71 20.87 -20.46
N ASN A 138 5.50 22.12 -20.05
CA ASN A 138 6.59 23.03 -19.72
C ASN A 138 7.02 22.94 -18.25
N LEU A 139 6.05 22.82 -17.33
CA LEU A 139 6.25 23.01 -15.90
C LEU A 139 6.30 21.73 -15.08
N LEU A 140 5.85 20.59 -15.62
CA LEU A 140 5.82 19.33 -14.90
C LEU A 140 6.84 18.34 -15.47
N ILE A 141 7.44 17.55 -14.57
CA ILE A 141 8.22 16.37 -14.91
C ILE A 141 7.65 15.18 -14.14
N GLN A 142 7.51 14.04 -14.81
CA GLN A 142 7.04 12.80 -14.19
C GLN A 142 8.26 12.02 -13.68
N ALA A 143 8.29 11.78 -12.38
CA ALA A 143 9.21 10.83 -11.76
C ALA A 143 8.50 9.50 -11.50
N PRO A 144 9.23 8.36 -11.50
CA PRO A 144 8.68 7.07 -11.11
C PRO A 144 8.03 7.11 -9.72
N GLY A 145 6.98 6.31 -9.54
CA GLY A 145 6.37 6.09 -8.24
C GLY A 145 7.23 5.16 -7.38
N GLU A 146 7.10 5.27 -6.07
CA GLU A 146 7.72 4.34 -5.14
C GLU A 146 6.67 3.33 -4.69
N LYS A 147 6.68 2.16 -5.34
CA LYS A 147 5.79 1.06 -4.99
C LYS A 147 6.15 0.51 -3.61
N ILE A 148 5.14 0.30 -2.77
CA ILE A 148 5.29 -0.33 -1.47
C ILE A 148 4.48 -1.62 -1.47
N ALA A 149 5.10 -2.74 -1.09
CA ALA A 149 4.43 -4.02 -0.87
C ALA A 149 4.46 -4.37 0.62
N TYR A 150 3.38 -5.00 1.09
CA TYR A 150 3.21 -5.41 2.48
C TYR A 150 2.59 -6.81 2.54
N GLY A 151 3.23 -7.72 3.26
CA GLY A 151 2.71 -9.05 3.56
C GLY A 151 3.12 -9.49 4.96
N THR A 152 2.18 -10.03 5.72
CA THR A 152 2.40 -10.62 7.05
C THR A 152 1.51 -11.83 7.23
N ASP A 153 1.87 -12.69 8.17
CA ASP A 153 1.13 -13.86 8.61
C ASP A 153 0.70 -14.74 7.43
N PHE A 154 1.66 -15.40 6.80
CA PHE A 154 1.44 -16.35 5.72
C PHE A 154 2.48 -17.47 5.70
N ALA A 155 2.02 -18.65 5.28
CA ALA A 155 2.80 -19.87 5.29
C ALA A 155 3.89 -19.84 4.22
N ASP A 156 5.04 -20.41 4.57
CA ASP A 156 6.15 -20.71 3.66
C ASP A 156 5.75 -21.84 2.69
N THR A 157 4.98 -21.48 1.66
CA THR A 157 4.53 -22.41 0.60
C THR A 157 4.87 -21.84 -0.78
N PRO A 158 5.10 -22.68 -1.79
CA PRO A 158 5.42 -22.21 -3.14
C PRO A 158 4.36 -21.27 -3.74
N ASP A 159 3.07 -21.51 -3.44
CA ASP A 159 1.97 -20.66 -3.92
C ASP A 159 2.01 -19.27 -3.27
N ASN A 160 2.15 -19.20 -1.94
CA ASN A 160 2.27 -17.93 -1.24
C ASN A 160 3.52 -17.16 -1.66
N ILE A 161 4.67 -17.83 -1.76
CA ILE A 161 5.93 -17.20 -2.22
C ILE A 161 5.73 -16.64 -3.62
N GLY A 162 5.14 -17.40 -4.54
CA GLY A 162 4.88 -16.94 -5.91
C GLY A 162 3.97 -15.71 -5.95
N LYS A 163 2.85 -15.75 -5.20
CA LYS A 163 1.92 -14.62 -5.09
C LYS A 163 2.56 -13.38 -4.49
N MET A 164 3.28 -13.53 -3.38
CA MET A 164 3.93 -12.41 -2.70
C MET A 164 5.05 -11.81 -3.56
N THR A 165 5.85 -12.65 -4.22
CA THR A 165 6.90 -12.22 -5.15
C THR A 165 6.30 -11.42 -6.31
N ASN A 166 5.25 -11.95 -6.96
CA ASN A 166 4.56 -11.25 -8.05
C ASN A 166 3.95 -9.91 -7.59
N LEU A 167 3.37 -9.88 -6.40
CA LEU A 167 2.80 -8.66 -5.82
C LEU A 167 3.89 -7.64 -5.49
N ALA A 168 5.06 -8.09 -5.01
CA ALA A 168 6.19 -7.24 -4.63
C ALA A 168 7.14 -6.87 -5.80
N GLN A 169 6.93 -7.43 -7.00
CA GLN A 169 7.85 -7.22 -8.12
C GLN A 169 8.18 -5.75 -8.35
N GLY A 170 9.48 -5.43 -8.32
CA GLY A 170 10.03 -4.09 -8.52
C GLY A 170 9.63 -3.06 -7.46
N ALA A 171 9.17 -3.51 -6.28
CA ALA A 171 8.81 -2.60 -5.21
C ALA A 171 10.02 -1.79 -4.75
N HIS A 172 9.79 -0.51 -4.45
CA HIS A 172 10.77 0.29 -3.75
C HIS A 172 11.02 -0.29 -2.35
N THR A 173 9.94 -0.60 -1.64
CA THR A 173 10.02 -1.16 -0.30
C THR A 173 9.07 -2.34 -0.16
N LEU A 174 9.58 -3.45 0.36
CA LEU A 174 8.80 -4.60 0.80
C LEU A 174 8.85 -4.67 2.33
N PHE A 175 7.68 -4.59 2.96
CA PHE A 175 7.48 -4.98 4.34
C PHE A 175 7.03 -6.43 4.36
N CYS A 176 7.85 -7.32 4.93
CA CYS A 176 7.55 -8.75 4.95
C CYS A 176 7.85 -9.35 6.32
N GLU A 177 7.00 -10.27 6.77
CA GLU A 177 7.29 -11.02 7.98
C GLU A 177 8.53 -11.90 7.82
N ALA A 178 9.25 -12.10 8.93
CA ALA A 178 10.31 -13.11 9.06
C ALA A 178 10.23 -13.71 10.47
N SER A 179 9.09 -14.31 10.78
CA SER A 179 8.76 -14.71 12.16
C SER A 179 9.79 -15.65 12.79
N PHE A 180 10.42 -16.52 12.00
CA PHE A 180 11.37 -17.52 12.47
C PHE A 180 12.73 -17.44 11.75
N MET A 181 13.81 -17.69 12.48
CA MET A 181 15.12 -17.93 11.87
C MET A 181 15.12 -19.28 11.12
N ALA A 182 16.06 -19.47 10.20
CA ALA A 182 16.11 -20.67 9.36
C ALA A 182 16.24 -21.98 10.18
N VAL A 183 16.92 -21.92 11.33
CA VAL A 183 17.05 -23.07 12.25
C VAL A 183 15.71 -23.53 12.85
N ASP A 184 14.70 -22.66 12.86
CA ASP A 184 13.38 -22.90 13.43
C ASP A 184 12.30 -23.11 12.34
N GLU A 185 12.68 -23.53 11.13
CA GLU A 185 11.78 -23.80 10.00
C GLU A 185 10.60 -24.73 10.38
N ASP A 186 10.86 -25.76 11.18
CA ASP A 186 9.82 -26.67 11.67
C ASP A 186 8.74 -25.94 12.49
N GLN A 187 9.13 -24.92 13.26
CA GLN A 187 8.19 -24.10 14.00
C GLN A 187 7.43 -23.17 13.06
N ALA A 188 8.12 -22.54 12.11
CA ALA A 188 7.51 -21.69 11.08
C ALA A 188 6.41 -22.43 10.32
N ARG A 189 6.71 -23.65 9.84
CA ARG A 189 5.77 -24.52 9.13
C ARG A 189 4.56 -24.89 9.99
N ARG A 190 4.77 -25.23 11.27
CA ARG A 190 3.67 -25.59 12.19
C ARG A 190 2.72 -24.44 12.47
N THR A 191 3.22 -23.20 12.48
CA THR A 191 2.43 -21.99 12.76
C THR A 191 2.15 -21.17 11.51
N HIS A 192 2.34 -21.73 10.31
CA HIS A 192 2.03 -21.08 9.04
C HIS A 192 2.73 -19.73 8.84
N HIS A 193 3.99 -19.59 9.23
CA HIS A 193 4.76 -18.35 9.08
C HIS A 193 6.01 -18.54 8.21
N LEU A 194 6.60 -17.41 7.83
CA LEU A 194 7.86 -17.40 7.09
C LEU A 194 9.09 -17.59 7.99
N THR A 195 10.14 -18.11 7.34
CA THR A 195 11.51 -18.03 7.81
C THR A 195 12.20 -16.77 7.29
N THR A 196 13.31 -16.37 7.92
CA THR A 196 14.25 -15.34 7.43
C THR A 196 14.72 -15.63 6.00
N ARG A 197 15.00 -16.90 5.69
CA ARG A 197 15.37 -17.35 4.34
C ARG A 197 14.26 -17.08 3.34
N ALA A 198 13.04 -17.55 3.60
CA ALA A 198 11.91 -17.34 2.69
C ALA A 198 11.58 -15.85 2.48
N CYS A 199 11.66 -15.05 3.55
CA CYS A 199 11.50 -13.59 3.48
C CYS A 199 12.52 -12.95 2.53
N ALA A 200 13.80 -13.31 2.66
CA ALA A 200 14.87 -12.84 1.78
C ALA A 200 14.71 -13.34 0.35
N ASP A 201 14.31 -14.60 0.15
CA ASP A 201 14.09 -15.18 -1.17
C ASP A 201 12.98 -14.45 -1.95
N ILE A 202 11.88 -14.10 -1.28
CA ILE A 202 10.81 -13.25 -1.85
C ILE A 202 11.37 -11.90 -2.27
N ALA A 203 12.12 -11.23 -1.39
CA ALA A 203 12.69 -9.91 -1.66
C ALA A 203 13.65 -9.93 -2.86
N ASN A 204 14.53 -10.92 -2.90
CA ASN A 204 15.51 -11.11 -3.97
C ASN A 204 14.83 -11.44 -5.31
N ALA A 205 13.89 -12.40 -5.32
CA ALA A 205 13.18 -12.80 -6.52
C ALA A 205 12.30 -11.67 -7.09
N ALA A 206 11.69 -10.86 -6.21
CA ALA A 206 10.90 -9.71 -6.62
C ALA A 206 11.76 -8.51 -7.06
N ASN A 207 13.09 -8.57 -6.91
CA ASN A 207 14.01 -7.48 -7.19
C ASN A 207 13.59 -6.18 -6.47
N VAL A 208 13.30 -6.28 -5.17
CA VAL A 208 12.92 -5.12 -4.36
C VAL A 208 14.13 -4.28 -4.03
N ARG A 209 13.95 -2.96 -3.92
CA ARG A 209 15.06 -2.06 -3.58
C ARG A 209 15.39 -2.09 -2.09
N GLN A 210 14.38 -2.28 -1.24
CA GLN A 210 14.52 -2.30 0.22
C GLN A 210 13.59 -3.37 0.82
N LEU A 211 14.14 -4.21 1.69
CA LEU A 211 13.39 -5.13 2.54
C LEU A 211 13.38 -4.57 3.97
N ILE A 212 12.20 -4.37 4.53
CA ILE A 212 12.00 -4.09 5.95
C ILE A 212 11.32 -5.33 6.54
N ALA A 213 12.14 -6.19 7.18
CA ALA A 213 11.65 -7.39 7.82
C ALA A 213 11.05 -7.07 9.20
N PHE A 214 9.95 -7.74 9.54
CA PHE A 214 9.28 -7.55 10.83
C PHE A 214 8.58 -8.83 11.33
N HIS A 215 7.76 -8.70 12.37
CA HIS A 215 6.97 -9.78 12.97
C HIS A 215 7.83 -10.91 13.55
N PHE A 216 9.02 -10.60 14.06
CA PHE A 216 9.89 -11.60 14.68
C PHE A 216 9.22 -12.22 15.90
N SER A 217 9.31 -13.55 16.01
CA SER A 217 8.82 -14.26 17.18
C SER A 217 9.41 -13.68 18.47
N HIS A 218 8.58 -13.57 19.52
CA HIS A 218 9.00 -13.15 20.85
C HIS A 218 10.20 -13.93 21.40
N ARG A 219 10.44 -15.15 20.91
CA ARG A 219 11.60 -15.96 21.28
C ARG A 219 12.94 -15.30 20.95
N TYR A 220 12.97 -14.37 19.98
CA TYR A 220 14.15 -13.60 19.59
C TYR A 220 14.17 -12.19 20.19
N GLU A 221 13.32 -11.87 21.16
CA GLU A 221 13.26 -10.52 21.75
C GLU A 221 14.63 -10.03 22.25
N ARG A 222 15.45 -10.94 22.80
CA ARG A 222 16.83 -10.67 23.25
C ARG A 222 17.91 -10.98 22.21
N LYS A 223 17.52 -11.34 20.99
CA LYS A 223 18.40 -11.80 19.91
C LYS A 223 18.00 -11.19 18.56
N ARG A 224 17.38 -10.01 18.55
CA ARG A 224 16.95 -9.35 17.31
C ARG A 224 18.11 -9.10 16.35
N ASP A 225 19.29 -8.74 16.89
CA ASP A 225 20.50 -8.55 16.10
C ASP A 225 20.95 -9.84 15.39
N ASP A 226 20.70 -11.01 15.97
CA ASP A 226 21.02 -12.29 15.33
C ASP A 226 20.08 -12.56 14.15
N VAL A 227 18.80 -12.21 14.28
CA VAL A 227 17.81 -12.31 13.19
C VAL A 227 18.21 -11.40 12.03
N TYR A 228 18.56 -10.14 12.32
CA TYR A 228 19.01 -9.21 11.28
C TYR A 228 20.32 -9.64 10.63
N ARG A 229 21.26 -10.20 11.40
CA ARG A 229 22.52 -10.73 10.86
C ARG A 229 22.29 -11.93 9.93
N GLU A 230 21.34 -12.81 10.27
CA GLU A 230 20.96 -13.92 9.41
C GLU A 230 20.30 -13.42 8.12
N LEU A 231 19.36 -12.47 8.20
CA LEU A 231 18.72 -11.85 7.03
C LEU A 231 19.75 -11.16 6.12
N ALA A 232 20.69 -10.42 6.69
CA ALA A 232 21.77 -9.76 5.94
C ALA A 232 22.71 -10.78 5.24
N GLY A 233 22.75 -12.02 5.73
CA GLY A 233 23.44 -13.13 5.07
C GLY A 233 22.71 -13.68 3.85
N PHE A 234 21.42 -13.36 3.66
CA PHE A 234 20.59 -13.83 2.54
C PHE A 234 20.23 -12.74 1.54
N THR A 235 20.29 -11.46 1.91
CA THR A 235 19.96 -10.36 1.00
C THR A 235 20.72 -9.08 1.31
N ASP A 236 21.13 -8.39 0.24
CA ASP A 236 21.81 -7.09 0.32
C ASP A 236 20.82 -5.91 0.42
N CYS A 237 19.52 -6.13 0.20
CA CYS A 237 18.51 -5.07 0.24
C CYS A 237 17.89 -4.87 1.62
N LEU A 238 18.36 -5.56 2.66
CA LEU A 238 17.84 -5.43 4.02
C LEU A 238 18.09 -4.01 4.57
N VAL A 239 17.05 -3.42 5.14
CA VAL A 239 17.13 -2.19 5.92
C VAL A 239 16.90 -2.54 7.39
N ILE A 240 17.89 -2.21 8.23
CA ILE A 240 17.80 -2.36 9.69
C ILE A 240 17.38 -0.99 10.25
N PRO A 241 16.22 -0.87 10.91
CA PRO A 241 15.80 0.38 11.55
C PRO A 241 16.74 0.77 12.69
N ASP A 242 16.99 2.07 12.85
CA ASP A 242 17.72 2.66 13.97
C ASP A 242 16.98 2.51 15.32
#